data_AF-A0A2A2Y1F0-F1
#
_entry.id   AF-A0A2A2Y1F0-F1
#
_cell.length_a   1.000
_cell.length_b   1.000
_cell.length_c   1.000
_cell.angle_alpha   90.00
_cell.angle_beta   90.00
_cell.angle_gamma   90.00
#
_symmetry.space_group_name_H-M   'P 1'
#
loop_
_entity.id
_entity.type
_entity.pdbx_description
1 polymer ?
#
loop_
_entity_poly.entity_id
_entity_poly.type
_entity_poly.pdbx_seq_one_letter_code
_entity_poly.pdbx_strand_id
1 'polypeptide(L)'
;MFLKSLTILLLVGGILGGSAYFLHELYYKDKKLDVIEETATPTPTPEPTPDPSIAAFESMKPTLAQNTIQARDAVLQFLAAHPNSPKSAEARAVLGRLNLALYRDPAATPTNIVYTVKKGDSLVRIASQNKSNAELIYWANGLSSINLQIGQQLLVPQFEAALVVDRANSTVTIFNNGEFFKEYPAVSLQIAGTSAIETKVVDRMARKGEARVPFGHKDYGDTERFVLLGAGGATIKPTPAAPADGSAPVMPAGIVLKPEDFSEIYVLVKTGTPITIN
;
A
#
# COMPACT_ATOMS: atom_id res chain seq x y z
N MET A 1 79.58 59.76 -8.03
CA MET A 1 79.02 58.79 -9.01
C MET A 1 78.58 57.48 -8.35
N PHE A 2 79.32 56.96 -7.36
CA PHE A 2 79.01 55.70 -6.64
C PHE A 2 77.67 55.63 -5.89
N LEU A 3 77.25 56.69 -5.20
CA LEU A 3 76.04 56.65 -4.35
C LEU A 3 74.73 56.48 -5.14
N LYS A 4 74.71 56.95 -6.39
CA LYS A 4 73.57 56.81 -7.32
C LYS A 4 73.47 55.38 -7.87
N SER A 5 74.59 54.74 -8.16
CA SER A 5 74.59 53.34 -8.62
C SER A 5 74.16 52.36 -7.53
N LEU A 6 74.51 52.62 -6.26
CA LEU A 6 74.10 51.79 -5.13
C LEU A 6 72.59 51.87 -4.86
N THR A 7 72.00 53.07 -4.99
CA THR A 7 70.55 53.26 -4.83
C THR A 7 69.76 52.60 -5.94
N ILE A 8 70.24 52.66 -7.19
CA ILE A 8 69.63 51.94 -8.32
C ILE A 8 69.70 50.42 -8.10
N LEU A 9 70.83 49.90 -7.61
CA LEU A 9 70.99 48.46 -7.35
C LEU A 9 70.05 47.95 -6.25
N LEU A 10 69.86 48.71 -5.17
CA LEU A 10 68.89 48.39 -4.12
C LEU A 10 67.44 48.45 -4.62
N LEU A 11 67.10 49.41 -5.47
CA LEU A 11 65.77 49.54 -6.04
C LEU A 11 65.45 48.38 -7.00
N VAL A 12 66.43 47.97 -7.82
CA VAL A 12 66.32 46.78 -8.69
C VAL A 12 66.19 45.51 -7.87
N GLY A 13 66.97 45.36 -6.79
CA GLY A 13 66.86 44.23 -5.86
C GLY A 13 65.49 44.14 -5.19
N GLY A 14 64.92 45.28 -4.78
CA GLY A 14 63.58 45.35 -4.20
C GLY A 14 62.47 44.97 -5.20
N ILE A 15 62.57 45.44 -6.44
CA ILE A 15 61.59 45.13 -7.50
C ILE A 15 61.66 43.65 -7.89
N LEU A 16 62.87 43.11 -8.11
CA LEU A 16 63.06 41.71 -8.50
C LEU A 16 62.72 40.75 -7.35
N GLY A 17 63.14 41.07 -6.12
CA GLY A 17 62.82 40.28 -4.93
C GLY A 17 61.32 40.28 -4.61
N GLY A 18 60.67 41.45 -4.70
CA GLY A 18 59.22 41.56 -4.55
C GLY A 18 58.48 40.77 -5.62
N SER A 19 58.87 40.90 -6.89
CA SER A 19 58.25 40.16 -8.00
C SER A 19 58.38 38.64 -7.83
N ALA A 20 59.56 38.16 -7.42
CA ALA A 20 59.79 36.73 -7.16
C ALA A 20 58.96 36.21 -5.97
N TYR A 21 58.83 37.01 -4.90
CA TYR A 21 57.99 36.67 -3.75
C TYR A 21 56.52 36.55 -4.13
N PHE A 22 55.99 37.53 -4.89
CA PHE A 22 54.61 37.48 -5.36
C PHE A 22 54.37 36.32 -6.35
N LEU A 23 55.32 35.99 -7.23
CA LEU A 23 55.21 34.83 -8.11
C LEU A 23 55.14 33.51 -7.32
N HIS A 24 55.92 33.39 -6.25
CA HIS A 24 55.88 32.23 -5.37
C HIS A 24 54.55 32.13 -4.61
N GLU A 25 54.09 33.25 -4.05
CA GLU A 25 52.87 33.31 -3.22
C GLU A 25 51.60 33.07 -4.06
N LEU A 26 51.48 33.68 -5.25
CA LEU A 26 50.30 33.53 -6.11
C LEU A 26 50.27 32.24 -6.92
N TYR A 27 51.43 31.76 -7.39
CA TYR A 27 51.44 30.69 -8.40
C TYR A 27 51.90 29.34 -7.86
N TYR A 28 52.80 29.34 -6.87
CA TYR A 28 53.39 28.11 -6.36
C TYR A 28 52.69 27.58 -5.13
N LYS A 29 52.18 28.48 -4.27
CA LYS A 29 51.43 28.12 -3.06
C LYS A 29 50.03 27.58 -3.41
N ASP A 30 49.31 28.28 -4.29
CA ASP A 30 47.98 27.86 -4.75
C ASP A 30 48.05 26.52 -5.51
N LYS A 31 49.02 26.34 -6.42
CA LYS A 31 49.24 25.02 -7.07
C LYS A 31 49.53 23.89 -6.09
N LYS A 32 50.24 24.17 -4.99
CA LYS A 32 50.48 23.15 -3.96
C LYS A 32 49.19 22.82 -3.20
N LEU A 33 48.34 23.81 -2.94
CA LEU A 33 47.04 23.61 -2.30
C LEU A 33 46.12 22.79 -3.20
N ASP A 34 46.03 23.12 -4.48
CA ASP A 34 45.23 22.37 -5.47
C ASP A 34 45.70 20.92 -5.58
N VAL A 35 47.02 20.69 -5.64
CA VAL A 35 47.59 19.33 -5.67
C VAL A 35 47.33 18.59 -4.36
N ILE A 36 47.36 19.26 -3.20
CA ILE A 36 47.01 18.66 -1.90
C ILE A 36 45.52 18.32 -1.84
N GLU A 37 44.65 19.14 -2.42
CA GLU A 37 43.21 18.90 -2.47
C GLU A 37 42.83 17.78 -3.46
N GLU A 38 43.55 17.69 -4.58
CA GLU A 38 43.38 16.66 -5.61
C GLU A 38 44.03 15.31 -5.22
N THR A 39 45.09 15.33 -4.41
CA THR A 39 45.72 14.11 -3.85
C THR A 39 45.23 13.75 -2.45
N ALA A 40 44.39 14.59 -1.83
CA ALA A 40 43.66 14.21 -0.63
C ALA A 40 42.74 13.04 -1.00
N THR A 41 42.93 11.90 -0.34
CA THR A 41 41.98 10.80 -0.44
C THR A 41 40.58 11.35 -0.16
N PRO A 42 39.57 11.04 -1.00
CA PRO A 42 38.21 11.50 -0.74
C PRO A 42 37.86 11.13 0.70
N THR A 43 37.41 12.11 1.48
CA THR A 43 36.89 11.82 2.82
C THR A 43 35.85 10.71 2.62
N PRO A 44 35.96 9.55 3.29
CA PRO A 44 34.99 8.50 3.11
C PRO A 44 33.63 9.11 3.41
N THR A 45 32.74 9.10 2.41
CA THR A 45 31.34 9.45 2.61
C THR A 45 30.88 8.66 3.83
N PRO A 46 30.47 9.29 4.94
CA PRO A 46 30.04 8.54 6.11
C PRO A 46 28.96 7.57 5.64
N GLU A 47 29.12 6.29 5.94
CA GLU A 47 28.11 5.28 5.64
C GLU A 47 26.77 5.82 6.14
N PRO A 48 25.70 5.79 5.32
CA PRO A 48 24.40 6.30 5.76
C PRO A 48 24.04 5.57 7.05
N THR A 49 23.88 6.34 8.14
CA THR A 49 23.50 5.78 9.42
C THR A 49 22.22 4.96 9.22
N PRO A 50 22.16 3.68 9.63
CA PRO A 50 21.00 2.84 9.41
C PRO A 50 19.74 3.53 9.94
N ASP A 51 18.71 3.66 9.09
CA ASP A 51 17.46 4.32 9.46
C ASP A 51 16.88 3.64 10.72
N PRO A 52 16.69 4.37 11.85
CA PRO A 52 16.26 3.78 13.11
C PRO A 52 14.88 3.11 13.00
N SER A 53 14.04 3.51 12.03
CA SER A 53 12.74 2.88 11.78
C SER A 53 12.87 1.43 11.29
N ILE A 54 13.97 1.06 10.64
CA ILE A 54 14.22 -0.32 10.22
C ILE A 54 14.39 -1.20 11.46
N ALA A 55 15.30 -0.82 12.37
CA ALA A 55 15.55 -1.58 13.60
C ALA A 55 14.30 -1.62 14.51
N ALA A 56 13.57 -0.52 14.61
CA ALA A 56 12.31 -0.46 15.34
C ALA A 56 11.29 -1.47 14.80
N PHE A 57 11.07 -1.50 13.48
CA PHE A 57 10.13 -2.44 12.86
C PHE A 57 10.56 -3.90 13.04
N GLU A 58 11.85 -4.20 12.85
CA GLU A 58 12.39 -5.57 13.01
C GLU A 58 12.20 -6.09 14.44
N SER A 59 12.38 -5.23 15.45
CA SER A 59 12.18 -5.60 16.86
C SER A 59 10.73 -5.99 17.20
N MET A 60 9.76 -5.48 16.43
CA MET A 60 8.34 -5.72 16.66
C MET A 60 7.85 -7.03 16.03
N LYS A 61 8.58 -7.63 15.09
CA LYS A 61 8.15 -8.83 14.33
C LYS A 61 7.57 -9.96 15.17
N PRO A 62 8.12 -10.32 16.36
CA PRO A 62 7.52 -11.36 17.21
C PRO A 62 6.10 -11.02 17.69
N THR A 63 5.84 -9.76 18.00
CA THR A 63 4.50 -9.26 18.35
C THR A 63 3.61 -9.23 17.11
N LEU A 64 4.14 -8.77 15.97
CA LEU A 64 3.39 -8.67 14.72
C LEU A 64 2.93 -10.03 14.19
N ALA A 65 3.64 -11.12 14.49
CA ALA A 65 3.23 -12.48 14.13
C ALA A 65 1.88 -12.90 14.75
N GLN A 66 1.44 -12.23 15.82
CA GLN A 66 0.22 -12.55 16.56
C GLN A 66 -0.94 -11.72 16.01
N ASN A 67 -2.11 -12.33 15.83
CA ASN A 67 -3.32 -11.64 15.37
C ASN A 67 -4.03 -10.96 16.54
N THR A 68 -3.38 -10.01 17.20
CA THR A 68 -3.90 -9.34 18.40
C THR A 68 -4.08 -7.85 18.19
N ILE A 69 -4.95 -7.24 19.01
CA ILE A 69 -5.18 -5.80 19.03
C ILE A 69 -3.86 -5.07 19.34
N GLN A 70 -3.03 -5.58 20.26
CA GLN A 70 -1.73 -4.98 20.56
C GLN A 70 -0.80 -4.97 19.34
N ALA A 71 -0.79 -6.03 18.54
CA ALA A 71 -0.01 -6.06 17.31
C ALA A 71 -0.50 -5.01 16.30
N ARG A 72 -1.81 -4.88 16.12
CA ARG A 72 -2.41 -3.87 15.22
C ARG A 72 -2.03 -2.45 15.67
N ASP A 73 -2.23 -2.15 16.94
CA ASP A 73 -2.00 -0.82 17.51
C ASP A 73 -0.51 -0.44 17.44
N ALA A 74 0.39 -1.42 17.62
CA ALA A 74 1.81 -1.19 17.46
C ALA A 74 2.18 -0.80 16.02
N VAL A 75 1.60 -1.45 15.00
CA VAL A 75 1.83 -1.08 13.59
C VAL A 75 1.28 0.31 13.27
N LEU A 76 0.10 0.65 13.79
CA LEU A 76 -0.46 1.99 13.64
C LEU A 76 0.47 3.06 14.25
N GLN A 77 0.98 2.81 15.46
CA GLN A 77 1.93 3.69 16.11
C GLN A 77 3.23 3.83 15.31
N PHE A 78 3.75 2.72 14.76
CA PHE A 78 4.94 2.74 13.90
C PHE A 78 4.73 3.61 12.65
N LEU A 79 3.62 3.41 11.94
CA LEU A 79 3.30 4.19 10.73
C LEU A 79 3.10 5.68 11.03
N ALA A 80 2.52 6.02 12.18
CA ALA A 80 2.35 7.39 12.62
C ALA A 80 3.69 8.05 13.00
N ALA A 81 4.57 7.32 13.69
CA ALA A 81 5.89 7.82 14.10
C ALA A 81 6.89 7.91 12.93
N HIS A 82 6.74 7.06 11.91
CA HIS A 82 7.69 6.95 10.80
C HIS A 82 6.99 6.93 9.43
N PRO A 83 6.31 8.02 9.03
CA PRO A 83 5.50 8.03 7.79
C PRO A 83 6.30 7.73 6.52
N ASN A 84 7.56 8.16 6.48
CA ASN A 84 8.47 7.99 5.33
C ASN A 84 9.44 6.80 5.49
N SER A 85 9.18 5.88 6.42
CA SER A 85 10.04 4.71 6.62
C SER A 85 10.13 3.86 5.35
N PRO A 86 11.31 3.31 5.02
CA PRO A 86 11.44 2.25 4.01
C PRO A 86 10.58 1.02 4.32
N LYS A 87 10.17 0.83 5.58
CA LYS A 87 9.31 -0.27 6.05
C LYS A 87 7.81 0.03 5.96
N SER A 88 7.40 1.23 5.53
CA SER A 88 5.98 1.60 5.51
C SER A 88 5.11 0.66 4.66
N ALA A 89 5.61 0.16 3.53
CA ALA A 89 4.87 -0.81 2.71
C ALA A 89 4.69 -2.16 3.42
N GLU A 90 5.75 -2.69 4.03
CA GLU A 90 5.70 -3.93 4.83
C GLU A 90 4.76 -3.77 6.04
N ALA A 91 4.85 -2.62 6.72
CA ALA A 91 3.98 -2.28 7.83
C ALA A 91 2.50 -2.20 7.41
N ARG A 92 2.16 -1.56 6.28
CA ARG A 92 0.78 -1.54 5.75
C ARG A 92 0.27 -2.93 5.40
N ALA A 93 1.11 -3.78 4.80
CA ALA A 93 0.75 -5.17 4.51
C ALA A 93 0.44 -5.96 5.80
N VAL A 94 1.27 -5.79 6.84
CA VAL A 94 1.03 -6.38 8.16
C VAL A 94 -0.26 -5.84 8.78
N LEU A 95 -0.47 -4.51 8.75
CA LEU A 95 -1.68 -3.88 9.25
C LEU A 95 -2.93 -4.43 8.55
N GLY A 96 -2.89 -4.57 7.23
CA GLY A 96 -3.99 -5.12 6.44
C GLY A 96 -4.34 -6.55 6.83
N ARG A 97 -3.33 -7.40 7.04
CA ARG A 97 -3.52 -8.77 7.55
C ARG A 97 -4.15 -8.75 8.96
N LEU A 98 -3.65 -7.91 9.85
CA LEU A 98 -4.14 -7.82 11.23
C LEU A 98 -5.58 -7.31 11.26
N ASN A 99 -5.91 -6.28 10.50
CA ASN A 99 -7.26 -5.76 10.34
C ASN A 99 -8.22 -6.84 9.87
N LEU A 100 -7.83 -7.63 8.85
CA LEU A 100 -8.63 -8.73 8.35
C LEU A 100 -8.83 -9.85 9.39
N ALA A 101 -7.77 -10.24 10.09
CA ALA A 101 -7.83 -11.30 11.11
C ALA A 101 -8.70 -10.89 12.31
N LEU A 102 -8.52 -9.65 12.77
CA LEU A 102 -9.28 -9.06 13.87
C LEU A 102 -10.69 -8.65 13.47
N TYR A 103 -11.01 -8.59 12.18
CA TYR A 103 -12.34 -8.21 11.73
C TYR A 103 -13.43 -9.16 12.25
N ARG A 104 -13.05 -10.41 12.54
CA ARG A 104 -13.95 -11.44 13.10
C ARG A 104 -14.00 -11.43 14.63
N ASP A 105 -13.21 -10.59 15.28
CA ASP A 105 -13.17 -10.45 16.73
C ASP A 105 -14.07 -9.29 17.18
N PRO A 106 -15.18 -9.56 17.89
CA PRO A 106 -16.05 -8.51 18.42
C PRO A 106 -15.32 -7.49 19.31
N ALA A 107 -14.28 -7.89 20.03
CA ALA A 107 -13.50 -6.98 20.87
C ALA A 107 -12.68 -5.98 20.06
N ALA A 108 -12.23 -6.38 18.86
CA ALA A 108 -11.46 -5.53 17.97
C ALA A 108 -12.34 -4.69 17.03
N THR A 109 -13.61 -5.06 16.88
CA THR A 109 -14.60 -4.44 15.99
C THR A 109 -15.90 -4.13 16.72
N PRO A 110 -15.93 -3.11 17.59
CA PRO A 110 -17.11 -2.81 18.41
C PRO A 110 -18.36 -2.41 17.59
N THR A 111 -18.20 -2.07 16.32
CA THR A 111 -19.30 -1.81 15.38
C THR A 111 -19.98 -3.09 14.88
N ASN A 112 -19.34 -4.26 15.03
CA ASN A 112 -19.91 -5.53 14.64
C ASN A 112 -20.89 -6.03 15.71
N ILE A 113 -21.99 -6.62 15.25
CA ILE A 113 -23.08 -7.07 16.14
C ILE A 113 -22.99 -8.58 16.31
N VAL A 114 -23.11 -9.09 17.53
CA VAL A 114 -23.34 -10.53 17.75
C VAL A 114 -24.84 -10.77 17.79
N TYR A 115 -25.35 -11.51 16.81
CA TYR A 115 -26.77 -11.76 16.59
C TYR A 115 -27.12 -13.23 16.86
N THR A 116 -28.17 -13.47 17.64
CA THR A 116 -28.71 -14.81 17.88
C THR A 116 -29.85 -15.09 16.90
N VAL A 117 -29.68 -16.12 16.07
CA VAL A 117 -30.63 -16.56 15.04
C VAL A 117 -31.98 -16.93 15.65
N LYS A 118 -33.05 -16.38 15.10
CA LYS A 118 -34.44 -16.61 15.49
C LYS A 118 -35.19 -17.43 14.44
N LYS A 119 -36.34 -17.98 14.83
CA LYS A 119 -37.20 -18.77 13.92
C LYS A 119 -37.57 -17.95 12.68
N GLY A 120 -37.34 -18.53 11.50
CA GLY A 120 -37.63 -17.92 10.20
C GLY A 120 -36.59 -16.90 9.73
N ASP A 121 -35.46 -16.74 10.42
CA ASP A 121 -34.36 -15.88 9.95
C ASP A 121 -33.67 -16.49 8.73
N SER A 122 -33.16 -15.61 7.87
CA SER A 122 -32.24 -15.93 6.77
C SER A 122 -31.10 -14.93 6.78
N LEU A 123 -29.95 -15.27 6.20
CA LEU A 123 -28.81 -14.36 6.11
C LEU A 123 -29.18 -13.02 5.47
N VAL A 124 -30.01 -13.03 4.43
CA VAL A 124 -30.48 -11.81 3.75
C VAL A 124 -31.32 -10.94 4.68
N ARG A 125 -32.23 -11.55 5.46
CA ARG A 125 -33.09 -10.81 6.39
C ARG A 125 -32.31 -10.25 7.58
N ILE A 126 -31.35 -11.01 8.11
CA ILE A 126 -30.45 -10.53 9.17
C ILE A 126 -29.60 -9.38 8.65
N ALA A 127 -29.01 -9.53 7.47
CA ALA A 127 -28.15 -8.51 6.86
C ALA A 127 -28.87 -7.18 6.65
N SER A 128 -30.08 -7.21 6.06
CA SER A 128 -30.84 -5.99 5.78
C SER A 128 -31.24 -5.22 7.04
N GLN A 129 -31.58 -5.93 8.12
CA GLN A 129 -31.94 -5.33 9.41
C GLN A 129 -30.74 -4.69 10.12
N ASN A 130 -29.52 -5.12 9.82
CA ASN A 130 -28.30 -4.72 10.53
C ASN A 130 -27.31 -3.94 9.66
N LYS A 131 -27.75 -3.42 8.50
CA LYS A 131 -26.90 -2.69 7.53
C LYS A 131 -25.66 -3.47 7.11
N SER A 132 -25.81 -4.78 6.96
CA SER A 132 -24.74 -5.71 6.57
C SER A 132 -25.03 -6.35 5.21
N ASN A 133 -24.20 -7.32 4.80
CA ASN A 133 -24.36 -8.10 3.57
C ASN A 133 -24.41 -9.59 3.92
N ALA A 134 -25.35 -10.33 3.32
CA ALA A 134 -25.53 -11.76 3.59
C ALA A 134 -24.26 -12.60 3.31
N GLU A 135 -23.56 -12.29 2.23
CA GLU A 135 -22.29 -12.95 1.87
C GLU A 135 -21.14 -12.53 2.80
N LEU A 136 -21.16 -11.29 3.31
CA LEU A 136 -20.21 -10.83 4.33
C LEU A 136 -20.43 -11.55 5.66
N ILE A 137 -21.67 -11.73 6.11
CA ILE A 137 -21.99 -12.52 7.30
C ILE A 137 -21.53 -13.96 7.10
N TYR A 138 -21.85 -14.56 5.94
CA TYR A 138 -21.44 -15.92 5.61
C TYR A 138 -19.92 -16.10 5.70
N TRP A 139 -19.17 -15.20 5.06
CA TRP A 139 -17.71 -15.23 5.03
C TRP A 139 -17.08 -14.94 6.41
N ALA A 140 -17.58 -13.95 7.14
CA ALA A 140 -17.03 -13.56 8.44
C ALA A 140 -17.22 -14.65 9.51
N ASN A 141 -18.30 -15.42 9.42
CA ASN A 141 -18.56 -16.53 10.35
C ASN A 141 -18.00 -17.88 9.88
N GLY A 142 -17.36 -17.93 8.70
CA GLY A 142 -16.86 -19.18 8.13
C GLY A 142 -17.97 -20.23 7.93
N LEU A 143 -19.19 -19.78 7.59
CA LEU A 143 -20.30 -20.70 7.36
C LEU A 143 -20.02 -21.58 6.14
N SER A 144 -20.50 -22.82 6.17
CA SER A 144 -20.46 -23.76 5.03
C SER A 144 -21.83 -23.89 4.35
N SER A 145 -22.88 -23.32 4.94
CA SER A 145 -24.24 -23.36 4.44
C SER A 145 -24.98 -22.07 4.81
N ILE A 146 -25.94 -21.70 3.97
CA ILE A 146 -26.87 -20.58 4.23
C ILE A 146 -28.01 -20.97 5.17
N ASN A 147 -28.16 -22.27 5.48
CA ASN A 147 -29.17 -22.77 6.39
C ASN A 147 -28.75 -22.48 7.83
N LEU A 148 -29.51 -21.63 8.50
CA LEU A 148 -29.21 -21.18 9.86
C LEU A 148 -29.93 -22.04 10.90
N GLN A 149 -29.29 -22.24 12.05
CA GLN A 149 -29.89 -22.94 13.18
C GLN A 149 -30.43 -21.92 14.20
N ILE A 150 -31.64 -22.15 14.72
CA ILE A 150 -32.21 -21.30 15.77
C ILE A 150 -31.29 -21.35 17.00
N GLY A 151 -30.97 -20.19 17.56
CA GLY A 151 -30.04 -20.06 18.68
C GLY A 151 -28.57 -19.94 18.28
N GLN A 152 -28.23 -20.14 17.00
CA GLN A 152 -26.87 -19.92 16.49
C GLN A 152 -26.47 -18.46 16.69
N GLN A 153 -25.25 -18.21 17.18
CA GLN A 153 -24.67 -16.88 17.24
C GLN A 153 -23.91 -16.59 15.95
N LEU A 154 -24.17 -15.42 15.37
CA LEU A 154 -23.52 -14.92 14.17
C LEU A 154 -22.91 -13.56 14.46
N LEU A 155 -21.66 -13.36 14.07
CA LEU A 155 -21.10 -12.04 13.88
C LEU A 155 -21.77 -11.40 12.66
N VAL A 156 -22.33 -10.22 12.82
CA VAL A 156 -22.96 -9.45 11.76
C VAL A 156 -22.13 -8.20 11.53
N PRO A 157 -21.21 -8.23 10.54
CA PRO A 157 -20.24 -7.18 10.40
C PRO A 157 -20.84 -5.94 9.74
N GLN A 158 -20.47 -4.76 10.21
CA GLN A 158 -20.76 -3.49 9.53
C GLN A 158 -19.48 -3.04 8.83
N PHE A 159 -19.56 -2.89 7.51
CA PHE A 159 -18.43 -2.50 6.67
C PHE A 159 -18.86 -1.41 5.70
N GLU A 160 -18.34 -0.21 5.92
CA GLU A 160 -18.55 0.93 5.03
C GLU A 160 -17.29 1.11 4.19
N ALA A 161 -17.24 0.32 3.12
CA ALA A 161 -16.12 0.30 2.19
C ALA A 161 -15.99 1.60 1.41
N ALA A 162 -14.76 2.07 1.23
CA ALA A 162 -14.35 2.97 0.17
C ALA A 162 -13.07 2.43 -0.48
N LEU A 163 -12.93 2.57 -1.80
CA LEU A 163 -11.74 2.11 -2.52
C LEU A 163 -10.91 3.29 -3.04
N VAL A 164 -9.60 3.13 -3.01
CA VAL A 164 -8.65 3.98 -3.75
C VAL A 164 -7.83 3.08 -4.64
N VAL A 165 -7.82 3.36 -5.93
CA VAL A 165 -7.00 2.66 -6.93
C VAL A 165 -5.86 3.60 -7.29
N ASP A 166 -4.62 3.16 -7.07
CA ASP A 166 -3.42 3.92 -7.42
C ASP A 166 -2.78 3.29 -8.64
N ARG A 167 -2.86 3.97 -9.79
CA ARG A 167 -2.28 3.50 -11.06
C ARG A 167 -0.76 3.46 -11.00
N ALA A 168 -0.13 4.43 -10.35
CA ALA A 168 1.32 4.57 -10.32
C ALA A 168 1.96 3.43 -9.50
N ASN A 169 1.33 3.08 -8.38
CA ASN A 169 1.79 2.00 -7.52
C ASN A 169 1.15 0.64 -7.85
N SER A 170 0.19 0.61 -8.79
CA SER A 170 -0.57 -0.59 -9.14
C SER A 170 -1.21 -1.24 -7.91
N THR A 171 -1.88 -0.46 -7.08
CA THR A 171 -2.55 -0.95 -5.86
C THR A 171 -4.03 -0.60 -5.82
N VAL A 172 -4.78 -1.41 -5.06
CA VAL A 172 -6.15 -1.10 -4.64
C VAL A 172 -6.17 -1.11 -3.12
N THR A 173 -6.49 0.03 -2.52
CA THR A 173 -6.63 0.17 -1.07
C THR A 173 -8.09 0.24 -0.70
N ILE A 174 -8.51 -0.59 0.24
CA ILE A 174 -9.85 -0.54 0.83
C ILE A 174 -9.77 0.12 2.20
N PHE A 175 -10.73 1.01 2.43
CA PHE A 175 -10.95 1.70 3.70
C PHE A 175 -12.26 1.22 4.30
N ASN A 176 -12.34 1.22 5.63
CA ASN A 176 -13.57 0.97 6.38
C ASN A 176 -13.85 2.19 7.26
N ASN A 177 -14.99 2.85 7.08
CA ASN A 177 -15.33 4.09 7.80
C ASN A 177 -14.22 5.18 7.70
N GLY A 178 -13.53 5.25 6.56
CA GLY A 178 -12.44 6.21 6.33
C GLY A 178 -11.07 5.81 6.87
N GLU A 179 -10.97 4.71 7.62
CA GLU A 179 -9.70 4.19 8.12
C GLU A 179 -9.12 3.15 7.16
N PHE A 180 -7.78 3.11 7.04
CA PHE A 180 -7.10 2.11 6.22
C PHE A 180 -7.48 0.71 6.71
N PHE A 181 -8.04 -0.12 5.81
CA PHE A 181 -8.36 -1.50 6.14
C PHE A 181 -7.32 -2.46 5.56
N LYS A 182 -7.10 -2.46 4.25
CA LYS A 182 -6.08 -3.30 3.58
C LYS A 182 -5.68 -2.71 2.22
N GLU A 183 -4.45 -2.96 1.79
CA GLU A 183 -3.95 -2.66 0.45
C GLU A 183 -3.69 -3.96 -0.32
N TYR A 184 -4.08 -3.97 -1.58
CA TYR A 184 -3.99 -5.10 -2.48
C TYR A 184 -3.12 -4.76 -3.68
N PRO A 185 -2.01 -5.47 -3.92
CA PRO A 185 -1.24 -5.29 -5.15
C PRO A 185 -2.03 -5.82 -6.34
N ALA A 186 -2.17 -5.01 -7.38
CA ALA A 186 -2.76 -5.43 -8.63
C ALA A 186 -1.77 -6.27 -9.45
N VAL A 187 -2.27 -7.35 -10.03
CA VAL A 187 -1.53 -8.17 -11.00
C VAL A 187 -1.47 -7.45 -12.35
N SER A 188 -2.55 -6.76 -12.71
CA SER A 188 -2.62 -5.89 -13.89
C SER A 188 -3.59 -4.75 -13.62
N LEU A 189 -3.28 -3.57 -14.15
CA LEU A 189 -4.14 -2.39 -14.05
C LEU A 189 -4.19 -1.70 -15.41
N GLN A 190 -5.29 -1.88 -16.11
CA GLN A 190 -5.55 -1.37 -17.46
C GLN A 190 -6.88 -0.62 -17.48
N ILE A 191 -6.87 0.62 -16.96
CA ILE A 191 -8.03 1.51 -16.94
C ILE A 191 -7.80 2.63 -17.93
N ALA A 192 -8.80 2.94 -18.75
CA ALA A 192 -8.69 4.01 -19.73
C ALA A 192 -8.55 5.39 -19.06
N GLY A 193 -7.75 6.26 -19.66
CA GLY A 193 -7.49 7.62 -19.18
C GLY A 193 -6.46 7.70 -18.05
N THR A 194 -5.81 8.85 -17.95
CA THR A 194 -4.72 9.11 -16.99
C THR A 194 -5.10 10.09 -15.89
N SER A 195 -6.26 10.75 -16.01
CA SER A 195 -6.75 11.68 -14.99
C SER A 195 -7.35 10.94 -13.80
N ALA A 196 -7.38 11.62 -12.66
CA ALA A 196 -8.09 11.15 -11.49
C ALA A 196 -9.60 11.02 -11.78
N ILE A 197 -10.23 9.94 -11.33
CA ILE A 197 -11.65 9.65 -11.55
C ILE A 197 -12.30 9.32 -10.22
N GLU A 198 -13.32 10.09 -9.85
CA GLU A 198 -14.26 9.70 -8.81
C GLU A 198 -15.39 8.85 -9.42
N THR A 199 -15.63 7.68 -8.86
CA THR A 199 -16.65 6.75 -9.32
C THR A 199 -17.17 5.90 -8.17
N LYS A 200 -17.91 4.84 -8.50
CA LYS A 200 -18.45 3.89 -7.54
C LYS A 200 -18.53 2.49 -8.12
N VAL A 201 -18.68 1.50 -7.25
CA VAL A 201 -19.14 0.17 -7.62
C VAL A 201 -20.57 0.28 -8.14
N VAL A 202 -20.79 -0.15 -9.39
CA VAL A 202 -22.10 -0.20 -10.02
C VAL A 202 -22.80 -1.52 -9.69
N ASP A 203 -22.10 -2.64 -9.79
CA ASP A 203 -22.67 -3.95 -9.48
C ASP A 203 -21.60 -4.96 -9.05
N ARG A 204 -22.02 -5.93 -8.25
CA ARG A 204 -21.29 -7.17 -7.97
C ARG A 204 -21.93 -8.29 -8.76
N MET A 205 -21.22 -8.79 -9.76
CA MET A 205 -21.72 -9.83 -10.64
C MET A 205 -21.18 -11.19 -10.20
N ALA A 206 -22.10 -12.15 -10.10
CA ALA A 206 -21.81 -13.58 -10.09
C ALA A 206 -22.67 -14.20 -11.20
N ARG A 207 -22.05 -14.82 -12.19
CA ARG A 207 -22.75 -15.38 -13.36
C ARG A 207 -22.20 -16.72 -13.78
N LYS A 208 -23.04 -17.51 -14.45
CA LYS A 208 -22.67 -18.75 -15.13
C LYS A 208 -23.13 -18.63 -16.57
N GLY A 209 -22.19 -18.45 -17.50
CA GLY A 209 -22.49 -17.99 -18.86
C GLY A 209 -23.08 -16.59 -18.86
N GLU A 210 -24.26 -16.42 -19.44
CA GLU A 210 -24.98 -15.14 -19.48
C GLU A 210 -25.93 -14.93 -18.29
N ALA A 211 -26.24 -15.99 -17.54
CA ALA A 211 -27.20 -15.93 -16.45
C ALA A 211 -26.56 -15.45 -15.14
N ARG A 212 -27.16 -14.44 -14.51
CA ARG A 212 -26.84 -14.03 -13.14
C ARG A 212 -27.25 -15.14 -12.17
N VAL A 213 -26.38 -15.45 -11.22
CA VAL A 213 -26.60 -16.46 -10.18
C VAL A 213 -26.59 -15.76 -8.82
N PRO A 214 -27.73 -15.71 -8.11
CA PRO A 214 -27.81 -15.03 -6.82
C PRO A 214 -27.08 -15.81 -5.73
N PHE A 215 -26.61 -15.09 -4.71
CA PHE A 215 -26.01 -15.70 -3.52
C PHE A 215 -26.99 -16.69 -2.86
N GLY A 216 -26.48 -17.87 -2.49
CA GLY A 216 -27.27 -18.97 -1.94
C GLY A 216 -27.84 -19.96 -2.96
N HIS A 217 -27.70 -19.69 -4.26
CA HIS A 217 -28.01 -20.67 -5.30
C HIS A 217 -26.97 -21.80 -5.34
N LYS A 218 -27.36 -23.02 -5.71
CA LYS A 218 -26.47 -24.20 -5.76
C LYS A 218 -25.25 -24.01 -6.67
N ASP A 219 -25.43 -23.28 -7.77
CA ASP A 219 -24.37 -23.00 -8.74
C ASP A 219 -23.50 -21.80 -8.36
N TYR A 220 -23.76 -21.12 -7.23
CA TYR A 220 -23.08 -19.88 -6.86
C TYR A 220 -21.57 -20.08 -6.66
N GLY A 221 -21.12 -21.25 -6.21
CA GLY A 221 -19.70 -21.57 -6.05
C GLY A 221 -18.92 -21.61 -7.36
N ASP A 222 -19.59 -21.95 -8.47
CA ASP A 222 -18.98 -22.16 -9.79
C ASP A 222 -19.11 -20.93 -10.71
N THR A 223 -19.51 -19.78 -10.17
CA THR A 223 -19.75 -18.58 -10.96
C THR A 223 -18.45 -17.86 -11.30
N GLU A 224 -18.37 -17.30 -12.50
CA GLU A 224 -17.46 -16.18 -12.75
C GLU A 224 -17.95 -14.97 -11.96
N ARG A 225 -17.04 -14.32 -11.23
CA ARG A 225 -17.35 -13.14 -10.42
C ARG A 225 -16.50 -11.94 -10.83
N PHE A 226 -17.11 -10.77 -10.81
CA PHE A 226 -16.42 -9.50 -11.04
C PHE A 226 -17.17 -8.33 -10.39
N VAL A 227 -16.45 -7.25 -10.13
CA VAL A 227 -17.03 -5.99 -9.65
C VAL A 227 -17.04 -5.00 -10.81
N LEU A 228 -18.21 -4.46 -11.17
CA LEU A 228 -18.36 -3.45 -12.22
C LEU A 228 -18.21 -2.05 -11.64
N LEU A 229 -17.40 -1.20 -12.27
CA LEU A 229 -17.16 0.18 -11.88
C LEU A 229 -17.88 1.15 -12.82
N GLY A 230 -18.24 2.32 -12.29
CA GLY A 230 -18.85 3.40 -13.10
C GLY A 230 -17.86 4.10 -14.05
N ALA A 231 -16.55 3.92 -13.85
CA ALA A 231 -15.48 4.51 -14.67
C ALA A 231 -15.38 3.82 -16.04
N GLY A 232 -16.28 4.16 -16.95
CA GLY A 232 -16.29 3.63 -18.32
C GLY A 232 -16.56 2.13 -18.42
N GLY A 233 -17.17 1.53 -17.39
CA GLY A 233 -17.44 0.09 -17.33
C GLY A 233 -16.22 -0.77 -16.99
N ALA A 234 -15.15 -0.19 -16.46
CA ALA A 234 -14.01 -0.94 -15.94
C ALA A 234 -14.45 -1.98 -14.89
N THR A 235 -13.69 -3.07 -14.75
CA THR A 235 -14.02 -4.15 -13.80
C THR A 235 -12.87 -4.48 -12.88
N ILE A 236 -13.16 -4.95 -11.67
CA ILE A 236 -12.22 -5.69 -10.82
C ILE A 236 -12.49 -7.18 -11.02
N LYS A 237 -11.46 -7.95 -11.36
CA LYS A 237 -11.53 -9.39 -11.66
C LYS A 237 -10.38 -10.15 -10.99
N PRO A 238 -10.56 -11.45 -10.70
CA PRO A 238 -9.44 -12.30 -10.35
C PRO A 238 -8.57 -12.57 -11.59
N THR A 239 -7.31 -12.93 -11.37
CA THR A 239 -6.44 -13.49 -12.42
C THR A 239 -7.12 -14.69 -13.07
N PRO A 240 -7.23 -14.73 -14.42
CA PRO A 240 -7.81 -15.88 -15.11
C PRO A 240 -7.02 -17.16 -14.87
N ALA A 241 -7.71 -18.31 -14.88
CA ALA A 241 -7.04 -19.60 -14.88
C ALA A 241 -6.13 -19.73 -16.11
N ALA A 242 -4.98 -20.39 -15.93
CA ALA A 242 -4.09 -20.67 -17.04
C ALA A 242 -4.82 -21.54 -18.10
N PRO A 243 -4.70 -21.23 -19.40
CA PRO A 243 -5.22 -22.08 -20.45
C PRO A 243 -4.64 -23.50 -20.41
N ALA A 244 -5.40 -24.47 -20.92
CA ALA A 244 -5.01 -25.88 -20.90
C ALA A 244 -3.74 -26.21 -21.70
N ASP A 245 -3.35 -25.32 -22.61
CA ASP A 245 -2.13 -25.43 -23.43
C ASP A 245 -0.84 -24.97 -22.68
N GLY A 246 -0.97 -24.51 -21.43
CA GLY A 246 0.15 -24.07 -20.61
C GLY A 246 0.67 -22.68 -20.94
N SER A 247 0.01 -21.94 -21.83
CA SER A 247 0.32 -20.53 -22.08
C SER A 247 0.01 -19.65 -20.87
N ALA A 248 0.61 -18.46 -20.82
CA ALA A 248 0.27 -17.49 -19.77
C ALA A 248 -1.14 -16.93 -19.99
N PRO A 249 -1.96 -16.77 -18.93
CA PRO A 249 -3.29 -16.20 -19.06
C PRO A 249 -3.21 -14.75 -19.56
N VAL A 250 -4.03 -14.42 -20.56
CA VAL A 250 -4.17 -13.05 -21.05
C VAL A 250 -4.95 -12.24 -20.01
N MET A 251 -4.32 -11.18 -19.50
CA MET A 251 -4.96 -10.31 -18.50
C MET A 251 -6.06 -9.47 -19.16
N PRO A 252 -7.30 -9.49 -18.62
CA PRO A 252 -8.37 -8.65 -19.14
C PRO A 252 -8.12 -7.17 -18.82
N ALA A 253 -8.80 -6.29 -19.57
CA ALA A 253 -8.87 -4.88 -19.23
C ALA A 253 -9.54 -4.67 -17.85
N GLY A 254 -9.19 -3.56 -17.19
CA GLY A 254 -9.62 -3.24 -15.83
C GLY A 254 -8.55 -3.55 -14.79
N ILE A 255 -8.98 -3.89 -13.58
CA ILE A 255 -8.13 -4.20 -12.44
C ILE A 255 -8.15 -5.71 -12.24
N VAL A 256 -6.98 -6.34 -12.28
CA VAL A 256 -6.81 -7.77 -12.07
C VAL A 256 -6.07 -7.98 -10.75
N LEU A 257 -6.67 -8.75 -9.85
CA LEU A 257 -6.11 -9.09 -8.55
C LEU A 257 -5.86 -10.59 -8.46
N LYS A 258 -5.02 -11.01 -7.50
CA LYS A 258 -4.92 -12.42 -7.16
C LYS A 258 -6.29 -12.98 -6.74
N PRO A 259 -6.60 -14.27 -7.00
CA PRO A 259 -7.91 -14.84 -6.66
C PRO A 259 -8.32 -14.66 -5.18
N GLU A 260 -7.37 -14.78 -4.25
CA GLU A 260 -7.58 -14.58 -2.82
C GLU A 260 -7.94 -13.13 -2.49
N ASP A 261 -7.19 -12.17 -3.02
CA ASP A 261 -7.41 -10.73 -2.81
C ASP A 261 -8.72 -10.27 -3.44
N PHE A 262 -9.03 -10.76 -4.65
CA PHE A 262 -10.30 -10.51 -5.32
C PHE A 262 -11.47 -11.05 -4.49
N SER A 263 -11.36 -12.27 -3.94
CA SER A 263 -12.43 -12.88 -3.16
C SER A 263 -12.74 -12.07 -1.90
N GLU A 264 -11.73 -11.49 -1.25
CA GLU A 264 -11.92 -10.56 -0.14
C GLU A 264 -12.61 -9.27 -0.59
N ILE A 265 -12.07 -8.56 -1.59
CA ILE A 265 -12.66 -7.31 -2.09
C ILE A 265 -14.11 -7.53 -2.51
N TYR A 266 -14.37 -8.61 -3.25
CA TYR A 266 -15.70 -8.91 -3.76
C TYR A 266 -16.72 -8.95 -2.62
N VAL A 267 -16.39 -9.57 -1.48
CA VAL A 267 -17.31 -9.68 -0.34
C VAL A 267 -17.44 -8.36 0.43
N LEU A 268 -16.35 -7.59 0.55
CA LEU A 268 -16.28 -6.35 1.34
C LEU A 268 -16.97 -5.14 0.69
N VAL A 269 -17.02 -5.06 -0.64
CA VAL A 269 -17.65 -3.93 -1.34
C VAL A 269 -19.14 -4.16 -1.59
N LYS A 270 -19.92 -3.11 -1.80
CA LYS A 270 -21.34 -3.18 -2.19
C LYS A 270 -21.63 -2.23 -3.36
N THR A 271 -22.75 -2.41 -4.05
CA THR A 271 -23.22 -1.40 -5.00
C THR A 271 -23.29 -0.04 -4.31
N GLY A 272 -22.71 0.97 -4.93
CA GLY A 272 -22.59 2.31 -4.36
C GLY A 272 -21.32 2.56 -3.56
N THR A 273 -20.49 1.55 -3.27
CA THR A 273 -19.16 1.76 -2.64
C THR A 273 -18.37 2.79 -3.46
N PRO A 274 -17.96 3.92 -2.87
CA PRO A 274 -17.20 4.95 -3.57
C PRO A 274 -15.81 4.46 -3.94
N ILE A 275 -15.31 4.93 -5.07
CA ILE A 275 -13.99 4.58 -5.60
C ILE A 275 -13.33 5.86 -6.12
N THR A 276 -12.10 6.10 -5.70
CA THR A 276 -11.23 7.11 -6.30
C THR A 276 -10.13 6.40 -7.08
N ILE A 277 -9.93 6.76 -8.34
CA ILE A 277 -8.88 6.18 -9.20
C ILE A 277 -7.87 7.30 -9.50
N ASN A 278 -6.67 7.19 -8.95
CA ASN A 278 -5.57 8.15 -9.09
C ASN A 278 -4.54 7.63 -10.10
#